data_AF-A0A958V0R4-F1
#
_entry.id   AF-A0A958V0R4-F1
#
_cell.length_a   1.000
_cell.length_b   1.000
_cell.length_c   1.000
_cell.angle_alpha   90.00
_cell.angle_beta   90.00
_cell.angle_gamma   90.00
#
_symmetry.space_group_name_H-M   'P 1'
#
loop_
_entity.id
_entity.type
_entity.pdbx_description
1 polymer ?
#
loop_
_entity_poly.entity_id
_entity_poly.type
_entity_poly.pdbx_seq_one_letter_code
_entity_poly.pdbx_strand_id
1 'polypeptide(L)'
;MNYKSIAILLLIVATSCKEEPKKNMYAVVSTPKEKDYTKEINHITSFAKQNNYNTDIALMIDYSLHSGFNRFFVVDLKTKTILSKGLVCHGSC
;
A
#
# COMPACT_ATOMS: atom_id res chain seq x y z
N MET A 1 -20.07 44.02 16.87
CA MET A 1 -19.99 42.66 16.28
C MET A 1 -20.67 41.71 17.26
N ASN A 2 -21.88 41.25 16.95
CA ASN A 2 -22.75 40.60 17.92
C ASN A 2 -22.32 39.13 18.12
N TYR A 3 -22.18 38.68 19.37
CA TYR A 3 -21.71 37.33 19.72
C TYR A 3 -22.57 36.23 19.10
N LYS A 4 -23.85 36.53 18.82
CA LYS A 4 -24.75 35.65 18.07
C LYS A 4 -24.26 35.39 16.63
N SER A 5 -23.73 36.41 15.95
CA SER A 5 -23.16 36.29 14.60
C SER A 5 -21.84 35.50 14.60
N ILE A 6 -21.05 35.59 15.67
CA ILE A 6 -19.80 34.82 15.83
C ILE A 6 -20.12 33.34 16.13
N ALA A 7 -21.13 33.07 16.95
CA ALA A 7 -21.57 31.71 17.28
C ALA A 7 -22.13 30.96 16.05
N ILE A 8 -22.86 31.66 15.16
CA ILE A 8 -23.38 31.09 13.91
C ILE A 8 -22.24 30.71 12.96
N LEU A 9 -21.19 31.54 12.88
CA LEU A 9 -20.05 31.28 12.00
C LEU A 9 -19.22 30.06 12.47
N LEU A 10 -19.07 29.88 13.79
CA LEU A 10 -18.35 28.73 14.36
C LEU A 10 -19.09 27.39 14.17
N LEU A 11 -20.43 27.41 14.13
CA LEU A 11 -21.24 26.21 13.94
C LEU A 11 -21.14 25.65 12.50
N ILE A 12 -20.97 26.53 11.51
CA ILE A 12 -20.85 26.15 10.09
C ILE A 12 -19.52 25.45 9.81
N VAL A 13 -18.43 25.88 10.45
CA VAL A 13 -17.09 25.29 10.26
C VAL A 13 -17.00 23.87 10.85
N ALA A 14 -17.70 23.58 11.94
CA ALA A 14 -17.65 22.26 12.60
C ALA A 14 -18.40 21.15 11.85
N THR A 15 -19.27 21.48 10.89
CA THR A 15 -20.10 20.50 10.17
C THR A 15 -19.59 20.15 8.76
N SER A 16 -18.52 20.82 8.31
CA SER A 16 -18.03 20.75 6.92
C SER A 16 -16.94 19.70 6.69
N CYS A 17 -16.68 18.80 7.64
CA CYS A 17 -15.88 17.60 7.40
C CYS A 17 -16.78 16.36 7.47
N LYS A 18 -17.48 16.08 6.37
CA LYS A 18 -17.94 14.72 6.07
C LYS A 18 -16.96 14.15 5.05
N GLU A 19 -16.14 13.19 5.48
CA GLU A 19 -15.45 12.32 4.53
C GLU A 19 -16.52 11.48 3.84
N GLU A 20 -16.69 11.68 2.54
CA GLU A 20 -17.51 10.78 1.72
C GLU A 20 -16.83 9.41 1.70
N PRO A 21 -17.54 8.30 1.96
CA PRO A 21 -16.96 6.98 1.75
C PRO A 21 -16.60 6.91 0.26
N LYS A 22 -15.30 6.71 -0.04
CA LYS A 22 -14.81 6.52 -1.41
C LYS A 22 -15.56 5.33 -2.03
N LYS A 23 -16.66 5.61 -2.73
CA LYS A 23 -17.35 4.63 -3.56
C LYS A 23 -16.40 4.36 -4.72
N ASN A 24 -15.56 3.33 -4.56
CA ASN A 24 -14.66 2.87 -5.59
C ASN A 24 -15.50 2.51 -6.82
N MET A 25 -15.55 3.42 -7.78
CA MET A 25 -16.06 3.21 -9.13
C MET A 25 -14.99 2.48 -9.94
N TYR A 26 -14.55 1.34 -9.43
CA TYR A 26 -13.93 0.31 -10.24
C TYR A 26 -14.87 -0.88 -10.09
N ALA A 27 -15.40 -1.34 -11.22
CA ALA A 27 -16.08 -2.62 -11.30
C ALA A 27 -15.29 -3.65 -10.48
N VAL A 28 -16.01 -4.59 -9.87
CA VAL A 28 -15.46 -5.77 -9.22
C VAL A 28 -14.63 -6.55 -10.27
N VAL A 29 -13.41 -6.08 -10.52
CA VAL A 29 -12.34 -6.88 -11.11
C VAL A 29 -12.21 -8.00 -10.11
N SER A 30 -12.49 -9.23 -10.54
CA SER A 30 -12.19 -10.43 -9.78
C SER A 30 -10.71 -10.36 -9.42
N THR A 31 -10.40 -9.79 -8.26
CA THR A 31 -9.03 -9.66 -7.80
C THR A 31 -8.53 -11.09 -7.68
N PRO A 32 -7.50 -11.49 -8.43
CA PRO A 32 -6.86 -12.76 -8.20
C PRO A 32 -6.54 -12.83 -6.70
N LYS A 33 -6.86 -13.96 -6.08
CA LYS A 33 -6.55 -14.22 -4.68
C LYS A 33 -5.12 -13.75 -4.42
N GLU A 34 -4.96 -12.84 -3.46
CA GLU A 34 -3.66 -12.27 -3.14
C GLU A 34 -2.67 -13.40 -2.84
N LYS A 35 -1.57 -13.43 -3.58
CA LYS A 35 -0.56 -14.48 -3.46
C LYS A 35 0.10 -14.38 -2.09
N ASP A 36 0.22 -15.50 -1.40
CA ASP A 36 0.96 -15.60 -0.14
C ASP A 36 2.46 -15.67 -0.46
N TYR A 37 3.21 -14.65 -0.01
CA TYR A 37 4.65 -14.52 -0.19
C TYR A 37 5.47 -14.96 1.03
N THR A 38 4.86 -15.62 2.03
CA THR A 38 5.53 -15.99 3.28
C THR A 38 6.78 -16.83 3.02
N LYS A 39 6.75 -17.72 2.02
CA LYS A 39 7.89 -18.59 1.68
C LYS A 39 9.05 -17.78 1.10
N GLU A 40 8.76 -16.89 0.17
CA GLU A 40 9.72 -16.01 -0.51
C GLU A 40 10.36 -15.04 0.49
N ILE A 41 9.58 -14.45 1.39
CA ILE A 41 10.08 -13.54 2.44
C ILE A 41 11.02 -14.28 3.40
N ASN A 42 10.67 -15.51 3.81
CA ASN A 42 11.54 -16.33 4.66
C ASN A 42 12.86 -16.70 3.98
N HIS A 43 12.81 -17.00 2.68
CA HIS A 43 14.00 -17.28 1.87
C HIS A 43 14.89 -16.04 1.78
N ILE A 44 14.33 -14.88 1.42
CA ILE A 44 15.07 -13.60 1.33
C ILE A 44 15.72 -13.25 2.68
N THR A 45 14.98 -13.42 3.78
CA THR A 45 15.50 -13.15 5.13
C THR A 45 16.72 -14.02 5.46
N SER A 46 16.65 -15.32 5.15
CA SER A 46 17.74 -16.26 5.38
C SER A 46 18.94 -15.95 4.49
N PHE A 47 18.69 -15.69 3.21
CA PHE A 47 19.71 -15.34 2.23
C PHE A 47 20.43 -14.04 2.60
N ALA A 48 19.69 -13.01 3.03
CA ALA A 48 20.27 -11.73 3.45
C ALA A 48 21.23 -11.91 4.64
N LYS A 49 20.82 -12.70 5.65
CA LYS A 49 21.66 -13.01 6.82
C LYS A 49 22.93 -13.77 6.47
N GLN A 50 22.83 -14.79 5.60
CA GLN A 50 23.96 -15.61 5.20
C GLN A 50 25.01 -14.84 4.39
N ASN A 51 24.57 -13.84 3.62
CA ASN A 51 25.43 -13.09 2.71
C ASN A 51 25.77 -11.67 3.22
N ASN A 52 25.47 -11.37 4.48
CA ASN A 52 25.72 -10.06 5.09
C ASN A 52 25.10 -8.87 4.31
N TYR A 53 23.90 -9.06 3.78
CA TYR A 53 23.09 -8.00 3.17
C TYR A 53 22.21 -7.28 4.20
N ASN A 54 21.52 -6.24 3.76
CA ASN A 54 20.52 -5.56 4.57
C ASN A 54 19.44 -6.54 5.08
N THR A 55 19.27 -6.60 6.40
CA THR A 55 18.28 -7.45 7.06
C THR A 55 17.03 -6.69 7.49
N ASP A 56 16.90 -5.43 7.09
CA ASP A 56 15.82 -4.56 7.54
C ASP A 56 14.73 -4.43 6.47
N ILE A 57 15.13 -4.21 5.21
CA ILE A 57 14.23 -3.96 4.09
C ILE A 57 14.69 -4.76 2.86
N ALA A 58 13.73 -5.35 2.16
CA ALA A 58 13.92 -5.91 0.82
C ALA A 58 13.00 -5.26 -0.21
N LEU A 59 13.51 -5.14 -1.44
CA LEU A 59 12.73 -4.87 -2.63
C LEU A 59 12.52 -6.19 -3.36
N MET A 60 11.27 -6.61 -3.51
CA MET A 60 10.90 -7.90 -4.09
C MET A 60 10.07 -7.67 -5.36
N ILE A 61 10.38 -8.42 -6.42
CA ILE A 61 9.63 -8.38 -7.68
C ILE A 61 9.18 -9.80 -8.03
N ASP A 62 7.88 -9.98 -8.30
CA ASP A 62 7.32 -11.23 -8.80
C ASP A 62 7.13 -11.18 -10.32
N TYR A 63 8.08 -11.73 -11.07
CA TYR A 63 8.01 -11.80 -12.53
C TYR A 63 6.98 -12.81 -13.06
N SER A 64 6.41 -13.68 -12.22
CA SER A 64 5.33 -14.60 -12.64
C SER A 64 4.00 -13.88 -12.85
N LEU A 65 3.85 -12.68 -12.28
CA LEU A 65 2.67 -11.85 -12.43
C LEU A 65 2.77 -10.93 -13.66
N HIS A 66 1.65 -10.82 -14.37
CA HIS A 66 1.48 -9.86 -15.45
C HIS A 66 1.55 -8.41 -14.92
N SER A 67 1.94 -7.46 -15.77
CA SER A 67 2.12 -6.03 -15.44
C SER A 67 0.86 -5.34 -14.94
N GLY A 68 -0.32 -5.85 -15.31
CA GLY A 68 -1.61 -5.39 -14.78
C GLY A 68 -1.86 -5.71 -13.30
N PHE A 69 -0.96 -6.44 -12.63
CA PHE A 69 -1.07 -6.75 -11.20
C PHE A 69 0.10 -6.18 -10.40
N ASN A 70 -0.14 -5.95 -9.11
CA ASN A 70 0.91 -5.53 -8.20
C ASN A 70 1.94 -6.66 -8.09
N ARG A 71 3.16 -6.36 -8.51
CA ARG A 71 4.25 -7.34 -8.55
C ARG A 71 5.58 -6.78 -8.05
N PHE A 72 5.59 -5.54 -7.61
CA PHE A 72 6.71 -4.91 -6.91
C PHE A 72 6.31 -4.69 -5.45
N PHE A 73 7.17 -5.07 -4.52
CA PHE A 73 6.88 -5.08 -3.09
C PHE A 73 8.05 -4.51 -2.29
N VAL A 74 7.73 -3.67 -1.31
CA VAL A 74 8.66 -3.26 -0.25
C VAL A 74 8.35 -4.12 0.97
N VAL A 75 9.34 -4.84 1.48
CA VAL A 75 9.17 -5.82 2.56
C VAL A 75 10.01 -5.42 3.75
N ASP A 76 9.41 -5.37 4.93
CA ASP A 76 10.11 -5.35 6.21
C ASP A 76 10.53 -6.79 6.55
N LEU A 77 11.85 -7.03 6.61
CA LEU A 77 12.40 -8.36 6.86
C LEU A 77 12.43 -8.71 8.37
N LYS A 78 12.29 -7.72 9.26
CA LYS A 78 12.21 -7.94 10.72
C LYS A 78 10.85 -8.48 11.10
N THR A 79 9.79 -7.83 10.60
CA THR A 79 8.39 -8.21 10.86
C THR A 79 7.84 -9.20 9.82
N LYS A 80 8.55 -9.39 8.70
CA LYS A 80 8.15 -10.22 7.56
C LYS A 80 6.84 -9.77 6.92
N THR A 81 6.63 -8.45 6.86
CA THR A 81 5.41 -7.85 6.32
C THR A 81 5.68 -7.06 5.06
N ILE A 82 4.75 -7.09 4.11
CA ILE A 82 4.76 -6.21 2.94
C ILE A 82 4.30 -4.82 3.40
N LEU A 83 5.19 -3.83 3.31
CA LEU A 83 4.91 -2.44 3.65
C LEU A 83 4.20 -1.69 2.52
N SER A 84 4.54 -2.02 1.28
CA SER A 84 3.96 -1.38 0.09
C SER A 84 3.99 -2.32 -1.10
N LYS A 85 3.02 -2.14 -2.01
CA LYS A 85 2.89 -2.92 -3.25
C LYS A 85 2.56 -1.99 -4.42
N GLY A 86 3.10 -2.29 -5.59
CA GLY A 86 2.92 -1.46 -6.78
C GLY A 86 2.87 -2.24 -8.09
N LEU A 87 2.19 -1.63 -9.06
CA LEU A 87 2.24 -2.01 -10.47
C LEU A 87 3.62 -1.69 -11.05
N VAL A 88 3.98 -2.41 -12.11
CA VAL A 88 5.22 -2.16 -12.84
C VAL A 88 4.88 -2.00 -14.30
N CYS A 89 5.17 -0.83 -14.87
CA CYS A 89 4.97 -0.56 -16.29
C CYS A 89 5.86 -1.47 -17.15
N HIS A 90 5.41 -1.79 -18.36
CA HIS A 90 6.34 -2.14 -19.42
C HIS A 90 7.18 -0.87 -19.66
N GLY A 91 8.50 -0.94 -19.44
CA GLY A 91 9.38 0.19 -19.74
C GLY A 91 9.18 0.65 -21.20
N SER A 92 9.55 1.89 -21.51
CA SER A 92 9.52 2.35 -22.90
C SER A 92 10.39 1.43 -23.75
N CYS A 93 9.82 0.88 -24.82
CA CYS A 93 10.57 0.27 -25.90
C CYS A 93 11.37 1.33 -26.67
#